data_AF-A0A1V6JBF8-F1
#
_entry.id   AF-A0A1V6JBF8-F1
#
_cell.length_a   1.000
_cell.length_b   1.000
_cell.length_c   1.000
_cell.angle_alpha   90.00
_cell.angle_beta   90.00
_cell.angle_gamma   90.00
#
_symmetry.space_group_name_H-M   'P 1'
#
loop_
_entity.id
_entity.type
_entity.pdbx_description
1 polymer ?
#
loop_
_entity_poly.entity_id
_entity_poly.type
_entity_poly.pdbx_seq_one_letter_code
_entity_poly.pdbx_strand_id
1 'polypeptide(L)'
;MSASPQEFDFWYAVNNTEVVMPPRGRLETFGSTLIHYWLVTELMDAIGQVRIREGRIQSFRPEILTPQSFSESPLEGFQEEQAEDFIRWLREHESDFMLLKYGFRIRHETVTESIVHDSIENVVDRVHTDLKGRQDPLSALVRGVDEPWEVCLLKLLVEVVRRSAPGNARDLRADPDGSRHEIEAAFRRAANNRAQLAPLAALLNRLGKFKDYEDRFYALVRSLPR
;
A
#
# COMPACT_ATOMS: atom_id res chain seq x y z
N MET A 1 -7.05 1.77 35.62
CA MET A 1 -8.07 1.34 34.64
C MET A 1 -7.47 0.14 33.94
N SER A 2 -8.09 -1.03 34.05
CA SER A 2 -7.65 -2.25 33.35
C SER A 2 -8.09 -2.16 31.89
N ALA A 3 -7.18 -2.39 30.95
CA ALA A 3 -7.48 -2.46 29.52
C ALA A 3 -8.57 -3.53 29.28
N SER A 4 -9.44 -3.30 28.30
CA SER A 4 -10.40 -4.32 27.88
C SER A 4 -9.65 -5.52 27.24
N PRO A 5 -10.22 -6.74 27.24
CA PRO A 5 -9.58 -7.90 26.60
C PRO A 5 -9.19 -7.65 25.13
N GLN A 6 -10.03 -6.96 24.37
CA GLN A 6 -9.75 -6.62 22.97
C GLN A 6 -8.62 -5.59 22.81
N GLU A 7 -8.56 -4.58 23.69
CA GLU A 7 -7.45 -3.62 23.71
C GLU A 7 -6.13 -4.34 24.00
N PHE A 8 -6.13 -5.30 24.92
CA PHE A 8 -4.97 -6.15 25.20
C PHE A 8 -4.57 -6.98 23.96
N ASP A 9 -5.51 -7.59 23.26
CA ASP A 9 -5.25 -8.40 22.06
C ASP A 9 -4.68 -7.55 20.91
N PHE A 10 -5.14 -6.31 20.75
CA PHE A 10 -4.55 -5.35 19.81
C PHE A 10 -3.08 -5.06 20.13
N TRP A 11 -2.78 -4.66 21.37
CA TRP A 11 -1.42 -4.34 21.78
C TRP A 11 -0.50 -5.55 21.72
N TYR A 12 -1.03 -6.73 22.06
CA TYR A 12 -0.32 -7.99 21.91
C TYR A 12 0.06 -8.21 20.44
N ALA A 13 -0.89 -8.09 19.51
CA ALA A 13 -0.63 -8.24 18.09
C ALA A 13 0.39 -7.21 17.56
N VAL A 14 0.26 -5.93 17.93
CA VAL A 14 1.22 -4.88 17.53
C VAL A 14 2.64 -5.21 18.00
N ASN A 15 2.80 -5.67 19.24
CA ASN A 15 4.11 -5.96 19.81
C ASN A 15 4.70 -7.29 19.32
N ASN A 16 3.87 -8.26 18.94
CA ASN A 16 4.28 -9.59 18.50
C ASN A 16 4.23 -9.77 16.96
N THR A 17 4.10 -8.67 16.21
CA THR A 17 4.22 -8.67 14.75
C THR A 17 5.59 -8.18 14.31
N GLU A 18 6.20 -8.87 13.35
CA GLU A 18 7.45 -8.49 12.69
C GLU A 18 7.28 -8.45 11.17
N VAL A 19 7.70 -7.35 10.54
CA VAL A 19 7.78 -7.25 9.08
C VAL A 19 9.13 -7.84 8.63
N VAL A 20 9.15 -9.15 8.41
CA VAL A 20 10.35 -9.92 8.04
C VAL A 20 10.92 -9.47 6.70
N MET A 21 10.05 -9.31 5.69
CA MET A 21 10.41 -8.75 4.39
C MET A 21 9.43 -7.63 4.03
N PRO A 22 9.85 -6.37 4.07
CA PRO A 22 9.05 -5.26 3.56
C PRO A 22 9.13 -5.20 2.01
N PRO A 23 8.12 -4.65 1.34
CA PRO A 23 8.20 -4.29 -0.08
C PRO A 23 9.46 -3.49 -0.40
N ARG A 24 10.07 -3.80 -1.55
CA ARG A 24 11.22 -3.05 -2.08
C ARG A 24 10.77 -1.81 -2.86
N GLY A 25 9.60 -1.91 -3.50
CA GLY A 25 8.93 -0.79 -4.15
C GLY A 25 8.37 0.19 -3.13
N ARG A 26 8.23 1.45 -3.55
CA ARG A 26 7.52 2.48 -2.78
C ARG A 26 6.05 2.49 -3.19
N LEU A 27 5.20 3.02 -2.33
CA LEU A 27 3.83 3.36 -2.71
C LEU A 27 3.84 4.38 -3.86
N GLU A 28 2.96 4.18 -4.83
CA GLU A 28 2.68 5.13 -5.89
C GLU A 28 2.17 6.46 -5.30
N THR A 29 2.67 7.58 -5.82
CA THR A 29 2.25 8.91 -5.37
C THR A 29 0.94 9.36 -6.01
N PHE A 30 0.72 9.02 -7.29
CA PHE A 30 -0.42 9.51 -8.08
C PHE A 30 -1.37 8.39 -8.55
N GLY A 31 -1.12 7.16 -8.10
CA GLY A 31 -1.88 5.96 -8.44
C GLY A 31 -2.19 5.10 -7.23
N SER A 32 -2.68 3.89 -7.47
CA SER A 32 -2.86 2.86 -6.44
C SER A 32 -1.67 1.91 -6.42
N THR A 33 -1.38 1.35 -5.25
CA THR A 33 -0.38 0.28 -5.10
C THR A 33 -1.08 -0.98 -4.64
N LEU A 34 -0.71 -2.12 -5.21
CA LEU A 34 -1.20 -3.42 -4.80
C LEU A 34 -0.05 -4.18 -4.12
N ILE A 35 -0.13 -4.30 -2.80
CA ILE A 35 0.87 -5.00 -2.00
C ILE A 35 0.42 -6.45 -1.89
N HIS A 36 1.29 -7.39 -2.25
CA HIS A 36 1.07 -8.81 -2.03
C HIS A 36 1.67 -9.19 -0.69
N TYR A 37 0.89 -9.76 0.22
CA TYR A 37 1.39 -10.13 1.54
C TYR A 37 1.33 -11.63 1.76
N TRP A 38 2.31 -12.12 2.51
CA TRP A 38 2.31 -13.42 3.16
C TRP A 38 2.42 -13.19 4.65
N LEU A 39 1.40 -13.59 5.40
CA LEU A 39 1.37 -13.55 6.85
C LEU A 39 1.54 -14.98 7.37
N VAL A 40 2.57 -15.18 8.19
CA VAL A 40 2.90 -16.47 8.79
C VAL A 40 2.66 -16.39 10.30
N THR A 41 1.82 -17.28 10.82
CA THR A 41 1.38 -17.30 12.23
C THR A 41 1.42 -18.73 12.77
N GLU A 42 1.71 -18.91 14.06
CA GLU A 42 1.49 -20.20 14.73
C GLU A 42 0.02 -20.32 15.13
N LEU A 43 -0.58 -21.50 14.96
CA LEU A 43 -1.92 -21.75 15.46
C LEU A 43 -1.90 -21.82 17.00
N MET A 44 -2.84 -21.12 17.65
CA MET A 44 -2.92 -21.09 19.12
C MET A 44 -3.37 -22.44 19.71
N ASP A 45 -4.14 -23.22 18.95
CA ASP A 45 -4.76 -24.48 19.36
C ASP A 45 -3.96 -25.73 18.96
N ALA A 46 -2.89 -25.57 18.16
CA ALA A 46 -2.11 -26.70 17.64
C ALA A 46 -0.59 -26.40 17.58
N ILE A 47 0.17 -27.17 18.36
CA ILE A 47 1.63 -27.07 18.41
C ILE A 47 2.25 -27.56 17.10
N GLY A 48 3.22 -26.82 16.56
CA GLY A 48 3.94 -27.18 15.35
C GLY A 48 3.10 -27.10 14.08
N GLN A 49 1.97 -26.39 14.14
CA GLN A 49 1.19 -26.02 12.97
C GLN A 49 1.30 -24.52 12.73
N VAL A 50 1.60 -24.17 11.48
CA VAL A 50 1.81 -22.81 11.03
C VAL A 50 0.77 -22.51 9.96
N ARG A 51 0.02 -21.42 10.14
CA ARG A 51 -0.90 -20.90 9.13
C ARG A 51 -0.17 -19.87 8.28
N ILE A 52 -0.32 -20.00 6.96
CA ILE A 52 0.14 -19.03 5.97
C ILE A 52 -1.10 -18.42 5.34
N ARG A 53 -1.26 -17.10 5.49
CA ARG A 53 -2.29 -16.31 4.80
C ARG A 53 -1.64 -15.52 3.68
N GLU A 54 -2.11 -15.73 2.45
CA GLU A 54 -1.74 -14.97 1.28
C GLU A 54 -2.90 -14.08 0.85
N GLY A 55 -2.62 -12.81 0.58
CA GLY A 55 -3.62 -11.89 0.08
C GLY A 55 -3.02 -10.63 -0.51
N ARG A 56 -3.91 -9.68 -0.83
CA ARG A 56 -3.53 -8.40 -1.41
C ARG A 56 -4.12 -7.25 -0.62
N ILE A 57 -3.33 -6.19 -0.46
CA ILE A 57 -3.77 -4.93 0.14
C ILE A 57 -3.65 -3.85 -0.93
N GLN A 58 -4.74 -3.15 -1.20
CA GLN A 58 -4.74 -2.00 -2.09
C GLN A 58 -4.57 -0.72 -1.26
N SER A 59 -3.46 -0.01 -1.48
CA SER A 59 -3.30 1.35 -0.98
C SER A 59 -3.84 2.35 -2.00
N PHE A 60 -4.56 3.36 -1.52
CA PHE A 60 -5.04 4.47 -2.35
C PHE A 60 -4.05 5.63 -2.35
N ARG A 61 -4.26 6.54 -3.31
CA ARG A 61 -3.45 7.75 -3.51
C ARG A 61 -3.30 8.50 -2.17
N PRO A 62 -2.07 8.85 -1.76
CA PRO A 62 -1.87 9.71 -0.59
C PRO A 62 -2.53 11.07 -0.83
N GLU A 63 -3.42 11.49 0.08
CA GLU A 63 -3.97 12.84 0.09
C GLU A 63 -3.29 13.66 1.19
N ILE A 64 -2.95 14.92 0.90
CA ILE A 64 -2.44 15.85 1.92
C ILE A 64 -3.62 16.19 2.83
N LEU A 65 -3.49 15.93 4.13
CA LEU A 65 -4.55 16.24 5.08
C LEU A 65 -4.63 17.75 5.35
N THR A 66 -5.86 18.24 5.38
CA THR A 66 -6.19 19.49 6.07
C THR A 66 -6.85 19.14 7.42
N PRO A 67 -6.77 20.00 8.45
CA PRO A 67 -7.37 19.74 9.77
C PRO A 67 -8.88 19.40 9.76
N GLN A 68 -9.58 19.65 8.66
CA GLN A 68 -11.01 19.42 8.49
C GLN A 68 -11.33 18.02 7.90
N SER A 69 -10.33 17.32 7.35
CA SER A 69 -10.50 16.06 6.60
C SER A 69 -10.48 14.79 7.48
N PHE A 70 -10.50 14.94 8.82
CA PHE A 70 -10.38 13.84 9.79
C PHE A 70 -11.62 12.97 9.97
N SER A 71 -12.70 13.21 9.23
CA SER A 71 -14.03 12.66 9.53
C SER A 71 -14.40 11.34 8.83
N GLU A 72 -13.53 10.79 7.99
CA GLU A 72 -13.79 9.52 7.29
C GLU A 72 -12.89 8.40 7.84
N SER A 73 -13.46 7.24 8.18
CA SER A 73 -12.69 6.08 8.63
C SER A 73 -11.72 5.64 7.52
N PRO A 74 -10.39 5.71 7.74
CA PRO A 74 -9.41 5.41 6.70
C PRO A 74 -9.20 3.90 6.48
N LEU A 75 -9.91 3.06 7.24
CA LEU A 75 -9.74 1.61 7.32
C LEU A 75 -11.04 0.90 6.95
N GLU A 76 -11.20 0.59 5.67
CA GLU A 76 -12.29 -0.27 5.22
C GLU A 76 -11.85 -1.73 5.24
N GLY A 77 -12.67 -2.61 5.84
CA GLY A 77 -12.40 -4.05 5.96
C GLY A 77 -11.89 -4.53 7.32
N PHE A 78 -11.82 -3.63 8.31
CA PHE A 78 -11.51 -3.92 9.72
C PHE A 78 -12.78 -3.87 10.57
N GLN A 79 -12.79 -4.57 11.71
CA GLN A 79 -13.82 -4.33 12.72
C GLN A 79 -13.58 -2.97 13.40
N GLU A 80 -14.67 -2.30 13.76
CA GLU A 80 -14.70 -0.86 14.08
C GLU A 80 -13.80 -0.50 15.27
N GLU A 81 -13.74 -1.37 16.29
CA GLU A 81 -12.95 -1.15 17.51
C GLU A 81 -11.44 -1.28 17.26
N GLN A 82 -10.97 -2.27 16.49
CA GLN A 82 -9.53 -2.38 16.17
C GLN A 82 -9.06 -1.22 15.28
N ALA A 83 -9.95 -0.68 14.44
CA ALA A 83 -9.66 0.51 13.66
C ALA A 83 -9.46 1.74 14.56
N GLU A 84 -10.30 1.94 15.58
CA GLU A 84 -10.16 3.03 16.55
C GLU A 84 -8.87 2.91 17.36
N ASP A 85 -8.56 1.72 17.87
CA ASP A 85 -7.34 1.45 18.65
C ASP A 85 -6.07 1.70 17.81
N PHE A 86 -6.09 1.31 16.54
CA PHE A 86 -5.00 1.61 15.62
C PHE A 86 -4.85 3.11 15.33
N ILE A 87 -5.95 3.84 15.15
CA ILE A 87 -5.90 5.29 14.96
C ILE A 87 -5.36 5.98 16.23
N ARG A 88 -5.69 5.47 17.42
CA ARG A 88 -5.12 5.95 18.68
C ARG A 88 -3.62 5.66 18.74
N TRP A 89 -3.19 4.43 18.44
CA TRP A 89 -1.78 4.04 18.38
C TRP A 89 -0.97 4.92 17.43
N LEU A 90 -1.49 5.15 16.22
CA LEU A 90 -0.87 6.04 15.22
C LEU A 90 -0.70 7.47 15.74
N ARG A 91 -1.71 8.02 16.42
CA ARG A 91 -1.63 9.37 16.97
C ARG A 91 -0.55 9.50 18.04
N GLU A 92 -0.39 8.48 18.87
CA GLU A 92 0.56 8.49 19.98
C GLU A 92 2.01 8.24 19.56
N HIS A 93 2.23 7.35 18.58
CA HIS A 93 3.57 6.88 18.24
C HIS A 93 4.08 7.48 16.93
N GLU A 94 3.18 7.91 16.04
CA GLU A 94 3.46 8.16 14.64
C GLU A 94 2.80 9.47 14.17
N SER A 95 2.85 10.52 15.00
CA SER A 95 2.18 11.80 14.75
C SER A 95 2.56 12.47 13.42
N ASP A 96 3.79 12.28 12.93
CA ASP A 96 4.25 12.76 11.63
C ASP A 96 3.55 12.06 10.44
N PHE A 97 2.97 10.88 10.67
CA PHE A 97 2.22 10.10 9.67
C PHE A 97 0.82 10.63 9.40
N MET A 98 0.25 11.38 10.35
CA MET A 98 -1.06 12.01 10.22
C MET A 98 -1.12 13.17 9.22
N LEU A 99 -0.01 13.54 8.57
CA LEU A 99 -0.03 14.58 7.52
C LEU A 99 -0.45 14.04 6.13
N LEU A 100 -0.34 12.73 5.93
CA LEU A 100 -0.69 12.06 4.68
C LEU A 100 -1.85 11.10 4.98
N LYS A 101 -3.07 11.42 4.54
CA LYS A 101 -4.17 10.45 4.54
C LYS A 101 -3.75 9.34 3.59
N TYR A 102 -3.21 8.27 4.13
CA TYR A 102 -3.20 7.00 3.41
C TYR A 102 -4.54 6.34 3.74
N GLY A 103 -5.49 6.46 2.81
CA GLY A 103 -6.66 5.60 2.83
C GLY A 103 -6.22 4.19 2.47
N PHE A 104 -6.40 3.24 3.37
CA PHE A 104 -6.23 1.83 3.09
C PHE A 104 -7.60 1.19 3.02
N ARG A 105 -7.96 0.63 1.86
CA ARG A 105 -9.06 -0.33 1.84
C ARG A 105 -8.41 -1.69 1.80
N ILE A 106 -8.53 -2.44 2.88
CA ILE A 106 -8.34 -3.88 2.80
C ILE A 106 -9.60 -4.38 2.12
N ARG A 107 -9.50 -4.47 0.79
CA ARG A 107 -10.42 -5.33 0.07
C ARG A 107 -10.06 -6.73 0.48
N HIS A 108 -11.00 -7.45 1.09
CA HIS A 108 -10.95 -8.90 1.21
C HIS A 108 -11.06 -9.49 -0.20
N GLU A 109 -10.05 -9.25 -1.05
CA GLU A 109 -9.78 -10.09 -2.21
C GLU A 109 -9.25 -11.42 -1.68
N THR A 110 -9.62 -12.51 -2.35
CA THR A 110 -9.47 -13.90 -1.92
C THR A 110 -8.24 -14.16 -1.06
N VAL A 111 -8.42 -14.13 0.27
CA VAL A 111 -7.39 -14.58 1.21
C VAL A 111 -7.29 -16.08 1.05
N THR A 112 -6.10 -16.56 0.72
CA THR A 112 -5.83 -18.00 0.65
C THR A 112 -5.10 -18.40 1.91
N GLU A 113 -5.63 -19.41 2.59
CA GLU A 113 -5.03 -19.96 3.80
C GLU A 113 -4.50 -21.36 3.55
N SER A 114 -3.35 -21.65 4.13
CA SER A 114 -2.79 -23.01 4.17
C SER A 114 -2.18 -23.28 5.52
N ILE A 115 -2.25 -24.54 5.97
CA ILE A 115 -1.66 -24.99 7.23
C ILE A 115 -0.52 -25.94 6.90
N VAL A 116 0.64 -25.68 7.48
CA VAL A 116 1.86 -26.48 7.32
C VAL A 116 2.27 -27.02 8.69
N HIS A 117 2.68 -28.28 8.75
CA HIS A 117 3.23 -28.89 9.97
C HIS A 117 4.75 -28.73 9.98
N ASP A 118 5.24 -27.69 10.65
CA ASP A 118 6.66 -27.40 10.84
C ASP A 118 6.84 -26.31 11.90
N SER A 119 8.09 -25.92 12.21
CA SER A 119 8.36 -24.71 13.00
C SER A 119 8.08 -23.44 12.20
N ILE A 120 7.64 -22.38 12.88
CA ILE A 120 7.40 -21.08 12.25
C ILE A 120 8.67 -20.52 11.61
N GLU A 121 9.84 -20.72 12.21
CA GLU A 121 11.14 -20.31 11.67
C GLU A 121 11.40 -20.97 10.30
N ASN A 122 11.22 -22.29 10.19
CA ASN A 122 11.40 -23.01 8.93
C ASN A 122 10.40 -22.58 7.85
N VAL A 123 9.17 -22.25 8.24
CA VAL A 123 8.15 -21.78 7.29
C VAL A 123 8.48 -20.37 6.80
N VAL A 124 8.81 -19.45 7.72
CA VAL A 124 9.24 -18.08 7.38
C VAL A 124 10.43 -18.10 6.43
N ASP A 125 11.46 -18.90 6.69
CA ASP A 125 12.65 -18.98 5.83
C ASP A 125 12.35 -19.53 4.43
N ARG A 126 11.46 -20.53 4.33
CA ARG A 126 11.02 -21.07 3.04
C ARG A 126 10.22 -20.06 2.24
N VAL A 127 9.23 -19.40 2.85
CA VAL A 127 8.44 -18.36 2.20
C VAL A 127 9.34 -17.19 1.78
N HIS A 128 10.25 -16.74 2.65
CA HIS A 128 11.20 -15.69 2.35
C HIS A 128 12.08 -16.01 1.13
N THR A 129 12.56 -17.25 1.03
CA THR A 129 13.37 -17.71 -0.10
C THR A 129 12.56 -17.75 -1.40
N ASP A 130 11.33 -18.25 -1.35
CA ASP A 130 10.41 -18.26 -2.50
C ASP A 130 10.12 -16.84 -3.00
N LEU A 131 9.79 -15.91 -2.10
CA LEU A 131 9.51 -14.51 -2.45
C LEU A 131 10.73 -13.80 -3.06
N LYS A 132 11.95 -14.12 -2.61
CA LYS A 132 13.17 -13.60 -3.26
C LYS A 132 13.30 -14.09 -4.71
N GLY A 133 12.84 -15.30 -5.02
CA GLY A 133 12.85 -15.87 -6.37
C GLY A 133 11.83 -15.23 -7.32
N ARG A 134 10.68 -14.78 -6.81
CA ARG A 134 9.56 -14.23 -7.61
C ARG A 134 9.85 -12.85 -8.22
N GLN A 135 10.83 -12.11 -7.70
CA GLN A 135 11.20 -10.75 -8.14
C GLN A 135 10.07 -9.71 -8.16
N ASP A 136 8.98 -9.94 -7.43
CA ASP A 136 7.91 -8.95 -7.27
C ASP A 136 8.35 -7.86 -6.25
N PRO A 137 8.48 -6.58 -6.67
CA PRO A 137 8.92 -5.51 -5.78
C PRO A 137 7.91 -5.13 -4.70
N LEU A 138 6.64 -5.54 -4.84
CA LEU A 138 5.54 -5.22 -3.93
C LEU A 138 5.12 -6.41 -3.05
N SER A 139 5.93 -7.47 -3.01
CA SER A 139 5.75 -8.58 -2.08
C SER A 139 6.24 -8.23 -0.68
N ALA A 140 5.50 -8.67 0.34
CA ALA A 140 5.78 -8.49 1.75
C ALA A 140 5.64 -9.82 2.52
N LEU A 141 6.55 -10.08 3.46
CA LEU A 141 6.47 -11.18 4.41
C LEU A 141 6.35 -10.63 5.83
N VAL A 142 5.34 -11.09 6.54
CA VAL A 142 5.03 -10.71 7.91
C VAL A 142 4.98 -11.98 8.77
N ARG A 143 5.63 -11.95 9.92
CA ARG A 143 5.45 -12.91 11.01
C ARG A 143 4.57 -12.25 12.06
N GLY A 144 3.56 -12.93 12.57
CA GLY A 144 2.67 -12.31 13.55
C GLY A 144 1.85 -13.31 14.36
N VAL A 145 0.74 -12.81 14.90
CA VAL A 145 -0.20 -13.56 15.71
C VAL A 145 -1.37 -14.06 14.86
N ASP A 146 -1.93 -15.21 15.22
CA ASP A 146 -3.05 -15.78 14.48
C ASP A 146 -4.35 -14.99 14.64
N GLU A 147 -4.54 -14.38 15.82
CA GLU A 147 -5.60 -13.40 16.06
C GLU A 147 -5.15 -12.28 17.02
N PRO A 148 -5.52 -11.00 16.76
CA PRO A 148 -6.13 -10.48 15.53
C PRO A 148 -5.10 -10.32 14.40
N TRP A 149 -5.20 -11.13 13.35
CA TRP A 149 -4.21 -11.14 12.26
C TRP A 149 -4.22 -9.85 11.43
N GLU A 150 -5.36 -9.14 11.38
CA GLU A 150 -5.49 -7.88 10.63
C GLU A 150 -4.59 -6.78 11.22
N VAL A 151 -4.34 -6.81 12.53
CA VAL A 151 -3.42 -5.88 13.19
C VAL A 151 -1.98 -6.08 12.69
N CYS A 152 -1.62 -7.30 12.32
CA CYS A 152 -0.32 -7.58 11.70
C CYS A 152 -0.17 -6.83 10.36
N LEU A 153 -1.25 -6.78 9.58
CA LEU A 153 -1.29 -6.06 8.30
C LEU A 153 -1.25 -4.55 8.48
N LEU A 154 -1.90 -4.03 9.52
CA LEU A 154 -1.80 -2.61 9.87
C LEU A 154 -0.36 -2.21 10.16
N LYS A 155 0.37 -3.02 10.92
CA LYS A 155 1.80 -2.77 11.18
C LYS A 155 2.62 -2.78 9.90
N LEU A 156 2.36 -3.72 8.98
CA LEU A 156 2.99 -3.73 7.65
C LEU A 156 2.73 -2.42 6.89
N LEU A 157 1.48 -1.95 6.86
CA LEU A 157 1.12 -0.74 6.13
C LEU A 157 1.84 0.49 6.67
N VAL A 158 1.98 0.60 7.99
CA VAL A 158 2.75 1.68 8.63
C VAL A 158 4.18 1.67 8.16
N GLU A 159 4.84 0.51 8.19
CA GLU A 159 6.23 0.35 7.74
C GLU A 159 6.41 0.73 6.26
N VAL A 160 5.46 0.34 5.40
CA VAL A 160 5.47 0.68 3.98
C VAL A 160 5.28 2.19 3.76
N VAL A 161 4.40 2.83 4.54
CA VAL A 161 4.21 4.28 4.50
C VAL A 161 5.46 5.01 4.98
N ARG A 162 6.11 4.57 6.06
CA ARG A 162 7.36 5.18 6.58
C ARG A 162 8.40 5.32 5.49
N ARG A 163 8.53 4.28 4.68
CA ARG A 163 9.50 4.22 3.58
C ARG A 163 9.10 5.08 2.39
N SER A 164 7.81 5.23 2.14
CA SER A 164 7.30 5.90 0.93
C SER A 164 7.01 7.39 1.15
N ALA A 165 6.62 7.79 2.35
CA ALA A 165 6.15 9.13 2.68
C ALA A 165 7.12 10.27 2.31
N PRO A 166 8.44 10.19 2.58
CA PRO A 166 9.36 11.27 2.20
C PRO A 166 9.46 11.48 0.68
N GLY A 167 9.40 10.39 -0.09
CA GLY A 167 9.38 10.45 -1.55
C GLY A 167 8.07 11.00 -2.08
N ASN A 168 6.96 10.46 -1.60
CA ASN A 168 5.61 10.87 -2.01
C ASN A 168 5.34 12.34 -1.69
N ALA A 169 5.78 12.83 -0.52
CA ALA A 169 5.64 14.23 -0.14
C ALA A 169 6.45 15.17 -1.06
N ARG A 170 7.64 14.73 -1.50
CA ARG A 170 8.45 15.50 -2.46
C ARG A 170 7.75 15.59 -3.82
N ASP A 171 7.25 14.45 -4.29
CA ASP A 171 6.58 14.35 -5.58
C ASP A 171 5.28 15.16 -5.58
N LEU A 172 4.47 15.09 -4.51
CA LEU A 172 3.28 15.93 -4.31
C LEU A 172 3.60 17.43 -4.25
N ARG A 173 4.69 17.85 -3.60
CA ARG A 173 5.07 19.28 -3.61
C ARG A 173 5.47 19.78 -5.00
N ALA A 174 6.05 18.90 -5.83
CA ALA A 174 6.48 19.24 -7.19
C ALA A 174 5.33 19.22 -8.20
N ASP A 175 4.30 18.43 -7.96
CA ASP A 175 3.13 18.26 -8.82
C ASP A 175 1.85 18.06 -7.97
N PRO A 176 1.33 19.13 -7.33
CA PRO A 176 0.27 19.02 -6.31
C PRO A 176 -1.03 18.38 -6.82
N ASP A 177 -1.39 18.63 -8.06
CA ASP A 177 -2.58 18.05 -8.71
C ASP A 177 -2.27 16.72 -9.41
N GLY A 178 -0.99 16.36 -9.58
CA GLY A 178 -0.56 15.18 -10.32
C GLY A 178 -0.68 15.34 -11.85
N SER A 179 -1.02 16.56 -12.33
CA SER A 179 -1.27 16.82 -13.74
C SER A 179 -0.03 16.58 -14.57
N ARG A 180 1.15 16.98 -14.07
CA ARG A 180 2.41 16.79 -14.80
C ARG A 180 2.71 15.29 -14.94
N HIS A 181 2.53 14.52 -13.87
CA HIS A 181 2.72 13.07 -13.88
C HIS A 181 1.76 12.38 -14.86
N GLU A 182 0.48 12.76 -14.85
CA GLU A 182 -0.54 12.20 -15.77
C GLU A 182 -0.19 12.48 -17.24
N ILE A 183 0.24 13.72 -17.54
CA ILE A 183 0.68 14.14 -18.87
C ILE A 183 1.90 13.34 -19.33
N GLU A 184 2.94 13.23 -18.50
CA GLU A 184 4.15 12.45 -18.85
C GLU A 184 3.82 10.98 -19.11
N ALA A 185 2.95 10.38 -18.31
CA ALA A 185 2.49 9.01 -18.53
C ALA A 185 1.74 8.86 -19.86
N ALA A 186 0.88 9.83 -20.21
CA ALA A 186 0.16 9.83 -21.48
C ALA A 186 1.10 9.99 -22.68
N PHE A 187 2.12 10.86 -22.59
CA PHE A 187 3.16 10.97 -23.62
C PHE A 187 3.94 9.66 -23.79
N ARG A 188 4.31 8.98 -22.70
CA ARG A 188 4.97 7.66 -22.77
C ARG A 188 4.10 6.60 -23.44
N ARG A 189 2.80 6.54 -23.11
CA ARG A 189 1.86 5.62 -23.79
C ARG A 189 1.75 5.92 -25.29
N ALA A 190 1.76 7.19 -25.66
CA ALA A 190 1.66 7.62 -27.05
C ALA A 190 2.99 7.51 -27.82
N ALA A 191 4.14 7.42 -27.14
CA ALA A 191 5.48 7.37 -27.75
C ALA A 191 5.61 6.32 -28.87
N ASN A 192 4.93 5.18 -28.71
CA ASN A 192 4.96 4.07 -29.66
C ASN A 192 3.56 3.60 -30.08
N ASN A 193 2.51 4.37 -29.80
CA ASN A 193 1.13 3.96 -30.07
C ASN A 193 0.29 5.14 -30.56
N ARG A 194 0.02 5.16 -31.87
CA ARG A 194 -0.75 6.23 -32.52
C ARG A 194 -2.19 6.35 -32.00
N ALA A 195 -2.79 5.24 -31.55
CA ALA A 195 -4.14 5.24 -30.97
C ALA A 195 -4.22 6.03 -29.65
N GLN A 196 -3.08 6.28 -28.99
CA GLN A 196 -3.00 7.05 -27.75
C GLN A 196 -2.84 8.56 -27.97
N LEU A 197 -2.68 9.03 -29.22
CA LEU A 197 -2.58 10.47 -29.52
C LEU A 197 -3.89 11.22 -29.22
N ALA A 198 -5.04 10.65 -29.61
CA ALA A 198 -6.34 11.27 -29.33
C ALA A 198 -6.63 11.34 -27.81
N PRO A 199 -6.45 10.26 -27.02
CA PRO A 199 -6.48 10.34 -25.56
C PRO A 199 -5.53 11.37 -24.96
N LEU A 200 -4.29 11.48 -25.46
CA LEU A 200 -3.32 12.48 -25.00
C LEU A 200 -3.80 13.92 -25.29
N ALA A 201 -4.29 14.19 -26.49
CA ALA A 201 -4.83 15.52 -26.83
C ALA A 201 -6.05 15.88 -25.98
N ALA A 202 -6.96 14.92 -25.77
CA ALA A 202 -8.13 15.09 -24.91
C ALA A 202 -7.73 15.40 -23.46
N LEU A 203 -6.71 14.70 -22.93
CA LEU A 203 -6.15 14.96 -21.61
C LEU A 203 -5.59 16.39 -21.49
N LEU A 204 -4.72 16.77 -22.43
CA LEU A 204 -4.09 18.09 -22.45
C LEU A 204 -5.13 19.22 -22.51
N ASN A 205 -6.19 19.04 -23.29
CA ASN A 205 -7.30 20.01 -23.37
C ASN A 205 -8.13 20.04 -22.08
N ARG A 206 -8.45 18.89 -21.50
CA ARG A 206 -9.19 18.78 -20.23
C ARG A 206 -8.47 19.51 -19.09
N LEU A 207 -7.14 19.42 -19.05
CA LEU A 207 -6.31 20.11 -18.06
C LEU A 207 -6.01 21.58 -18.43
N GLY A 208 -6.45 22.05 -19.60
CA GLY A 208 -6.14 23.41 -20.09
C GLY A 208 -4.66 23.63 -20.40
N LYS A 209 -3.88 22.55 -20.59
CA LYS A 209 -2.42 22.56 -20.76
C LYS A 209 -1.96 22.35 -22.19
N PHE A 210 -2.87 22.23 -23.16
CA PHE A 210 -2.48 21.94 -24.55
C PHE A 210 -1.46 22.93 -25.11
N LYS A 211 -1.68 24.23 -24.90
CA LYS A 211 -0.75 25.28 -25.34
C LYS A 211 0.66 25.13 -24.77
N ASP A 212 0.78 24.68 -23.52
CA ASP A 212 2.07 24.49 -22.84
C ASP A 212 2.85 23.29 -23.39
N TYR A 213 2.18 22.32 -24.02
CA TYR A 213 2.76 21.06 -24.53
C TYR A 213 2.62 20.90 -26.06
N GLU A 214 2.17 21.94 -26.77
CA GLU A 214 1.81 21.90 -28.19
C GLU A 214 2.99 21.44 -29.07
N ASP A 215 4.16 22.05 -28.90
CA ASP A 215 5.36 21.71 -29.67
C ASP A 215 5.76 20.25 -29.49
N ARG A 216 5.73 19.76 -28.24
CA ARG A 216 6.06 18.37 -27.91
C ARG A 216 5.03 17.40 -28.48
N PHE A 217 3.75 17.76 -28.44
CA PHE A 217 2.68 16.96 -29.03
C PHE A 217 2.88 16.80 -30.55
N TYR A 218 3.11 17.89 -31.27
CA TYR A 218 3.34 17.81 -32.72
C TYR A 218 4.66 17.11 -33.08
N ALA A 219 5.72 17.28 -32.28
CA ALA A 219 6.95 16.52 -32.46
C ALA A 219 6.69 15.01 -32.36
N LEU A 220 5.89 14.57 -31.37
CA LEU A 220 5.50 13.16 -31.22
C LEU A 220 4.64 12.67 -32.40
N VAL A 221 3.68 13.48 -32.87
CA VAL A 221 2.84 13.10 -34.02
C VAL A 221 3.69 12.88 -35.29
N ARG A 222 4.76 13.66 -35.46
CA ARG A 222 5.70 13.54 -36.58
C ARG A 222 6.65 12.35 -36.46
N SER A 223 7.01 11.94 -35.23
CA SER A 223 7.93 10.80 -35.02
C SER A 223 7.26 9.45 -35.21
N LEU A 224 5.93 9.37 -35.08
CA LEU A 224 5.19 8.13 -35.26
C LEU A 224 5.00 7.78 -36.74
N PRO A 225 5.24 6.52 -37.15
CA PRO A 225 4.96 6.07 -38.51
C PRO A 225 3.47 6.24 -38.85
N ARG A 226 3.20 6.40 -40.15
CA ARG A 226 1.83 6.54 -40.68
C ARG A 226 1.07 5.24 -40.59
#